data_AF-A0A418M0F7-F1
#
_entry.id   AF-A0A418M0F7-F1
#
_cell.length_a   1.000
_cell.length_b   1.000
_cell.length_c   1.000
_cell.angle_alpha   90.00
_cell.angle_beta   90.00
_cell.angle_gamma   90.00
#
_symmetry.space_group_name_H-M   'P 1'
#
loop_
_entity.id
_entity.type
_entity.pdbx_description
1 polymer ?
#
loop_
_entity_poly.entity_id
_entity_poly.type
_entity_poly.pdbx_seq_one_letter_code
_entity_poly.pdbx_strand_id
1 'polypeptide(L)'
;MKNFLLAVCLLLSLTGWAQSPTTNSWIEPGQLQIGLGASAGYGNRIGGYLRATPYAKYFIRKGWAIGAEGRYNYNGPDGNQYVGAGLFTQYHFLRTSTFSLFGQAGYYYG
;
A
#
# COMPACT_ATOMS: atom_id res chain seq x y z
N MET A 1 -27.40 -8.45 26.06
CA MET A 1 -26.23 -9.26 25.64
C MET A 1 -26.26 -9.74 24.17
N LYS A 2 -27.25 -9.35 23.34
CA LYS A 2 -27.34 -9.77 21.92
C LYS A 2 -26.52 -8.92 20.93
N ASN A 3 -26.11 -7.71 21.33
CA ASN A 3 -25.49 -6.75 20.39
C ASN A 3 -23.97 -6.94 20.21
N PHE A 4 -23.32 -7.69 21.10
CA PHE A 4 -21.87 -7.96 21.00
C PHE A 4 -21.55 -9.10 20.02
N LEU A 5 -22.52 -9.98 19.73
CA LEU A 5 -22.34 -11.10 18.80
C LEU A 5 -22.13 -10.62 17.35
N LEU A 6 -22.84 -9.57 16.95
CA LEU A 6 -22.66 -8.93 15.64
C LEU A 6 -21.27 -8.28 15.50
N ALA A 7 -20.77 -7.63 16.56
CA ALA A 7 -19.44 -7.04 16.56
C ALA A 7 -18.35 -8.12 16.46
N VAL A 8 -18.50 -9.24 17.18
CA VAL A 8 -17.56 -10.37 17.09
C VAL A 8 -17.59 -11.01 15.69
N CYS A 9 -18.76 -11.21 15.08
CA CYS A 9 -18.85 -11.74 13.72
C CYS A 9 -18.25 -10.79 12.65
N LEU A 10 -18.39 -9.47 12.82
CA LEU A 10 -17.75 -8.46 11.97
C LEU A 10 -16.23 -8.40 12.13
N LEU A 11 -15.71 -8.75 13.31
CA LEU A 11 -14.27 -8.84 13.56
C LEU A 11 -13.67 -10.16 13.08
N LEU A 12 -14.46 -11.24 12.98
CA LEU A 12 -14.00 -12.54 12.47
C LEU A 12 -13.75 -12.56 10.95
N SER A 13 -14.43 -11.70 10.18
CA SER A 13 -14.11 -11.51 8.75
C SER A 13 -12.81 -10.73 8.52
N LEU A 14 -12.31 -10.01 9.54
CA LEU A 14 -11.00 -9.33 9.49
C LEU A 14 -9.82 -10.30 9.74
N THR A 15 -10.10 -11.53 10.19
CA THR A 15 -9.07 -12.58 10.37
C THR A 15 -9.05 -13.58 9.22
N GLY A 16 -9.44 -13.17 8.01
CA GLY A 16 -9.21 -13.94 6.80
C GLY A 16 -7.72 -14.04 6.50
N TRP A 17 -7.01 -14.92 7.18
CA TRP A 17 -5.64 -15.29 6.85
C TRP A 17 -5.69 -16.04 5.53
N ALA A 18 -5.39 -15.34 4.43
CA ALA A 18 -5.03 -15.98 3.18
C ALA A 18 -3.67 -16.69 3.40
N GLN A 19 -3.71 -17.90 3.96
CA GLN A 19 -2.55 -18.78 3.93
C GLN A 19 -2.37 -19.22 2.48
N SER A 20 -1.41 -18.59 1.79
CA SER A 20 -0.91 -19.13 0.53
C SER A 20 -0.26 -20.49 0.84
N PRO A 21 -0.60 -21.57 0.14
CA PRO A 21 0.03 -22.88 0.31
C PRO A 21 1.50 -22.92 -0.16
N THR A 22 2.04 -21.80 -0.64
CA THR A 22 3.42 -21.68 -1.08
C THR A 22 4.34 -21.31 0.08
N THR A 23 5.35 -22.15 0.34
CA THR A 23 6.55 -21.82 1.14
C THR A 23 7.38 -20.66 0.59
N ASN A 24 7.04 -20.16 -0.60
CA ASN A 24 7.73 -19.04 -1.23
C ASN A 24 7.44 -17.74 -0.51
N SER A 25 8.49 -16.95 -0.28
CA SER A 25 8.35 -15.58 0.20
C SER A 25 7.41 -14.80 -0.73
N TRP A 26 6.66 -13.86 -0.17
CA TRP A 26 5.79 -12.95 -0.91
C TRP A 26 6.57 -11.86 -1.67
N ILE A 27 7.91 -11.90 -1.65
CA ILE A 27 8.86 -10.95 -2.25
C ILE A 27 9.92 -11.71 -3.07
N GLU A 28 9.51 -12.72 -3.84
CA GLU A 28 10.41 -13.46 -4.72
C GLU A 28 10.46 -12.85 -6.13
N PRO A 29 11.60 -12.98 -6.84
CA PRO A 29 11.70 -12.57 -8.24
C PRO A 29 10.60 -13.21 -9.10
N GLY A 30 10.06 -12.44 -10.03
CA GLY A 30 8.99 -12.89 -10.92
C GLY A 30 7.57 -12.68 -10.39
N GLN A 31 7.41 -12.28 -9.12
CA GLN A 31 6.09 -12.03 -8.55
C GLN A 31 5.58 -10.62 -8.92
N LEU A 32 4.28 -10.54 -9.18
CA LEU A 32 3.54 -9.30 -9.38
C LEU A 32 2.64 -9.06 -8.16
N GLN A 33 2.67 -7.84 -7.63
CA GLN A 33 1.76 -7.39 -6.58
C GLN A 33 0.96 -6.20 -7.10
N ILE A 34 -0.35 -6.23 -6.86
CA ILE A 34 -1.27 -5.15 -7.17
C ILE A 34 -2.01 -4.83 -5.88
N GLY A 35 -2.21 -3.55 -5.60
CA GLY A 35 -2.90 -3.15 -4.38
C GLY A 35 -3.41 -1.73 -4.41
N LEU A 36 -4.11 -1.37 -3.34
CA LEU A 36 -4.61 -0.03 -3.08
C LEU A 36 -4.12 0.41 -1.71
N GLY A 37 -3.40 1.53 -1.67
CA GLY A 37 -2.98 2.19 -0.44
C GLY A 37 -3.92 3.34 -0.08
N ALA A 38 -4.11 3.57 1.21
CA ALA A 38 -4.70 4.78 1.74
C ALA A 38 -3.70 5.44 2.70
N SER A 39 -3.54 6.76 2.62
CA SER A 39 -2.66 7.51 3.51
C SER A 39 -3.25 8.87 3.84
N ALA A 40 -2.88 9.41 5.00
CA ALA A 40 -3.20 10.75 5.41
C ALA A 40 -1.91 11.49 5.76
N GLY A 41 -1.88 12.80 5.58
CA GLY A 41 -0.72 13.61 5.94
C GLY A 41 -1.08 15.07 6.15
N TYR A 42 -0.08 15.85 6.54
CA TYR A 42 -0.22 17.28 6.79
C TYR A 42 0.94 18.03 6.15
N GLY A 43 0.66 19.13 5.46
CA GLY A 43 1.67 19.99 4.85
C GLY A 43 1.34 21.47 5.03
N ASN A 44 2.37 22.28 5.22
CA ASN A 44 2.22 23.71 5.59
C ASN A 44 1.38 24.54 4.61
N ARG A 45 1.32 24.18 3.32
CA ARG A 45 0.57 24.94 2.29
C ARG A 45 -0.80 24.35 1.93
N ILE A 46 -0.97 23.04 2.08
CA ILE A 46 -2.17 22.29 1.66
C ILE A 46 -3.02 21.84 2.84
N GLY A 47 -2.55 22.07 4.07
CA GLY A 47 -3.18 21.56 5.28
C GLY A 47 -3.14 20.04 5.34
N GLY A 48 -4.21 19.43 5.84
CA GLY A 48 -4.37 17.99 5.87
C GLY A 48 -4.78 17.44 4.50
N TYR A 49 -4.31 16.25 4.15
CA TYR A 49 -4.77 15.54 2.94
C TYR A 49 -5.07 14.08 3.22
N LEU A 50 -5.99 13.52 2.44
CA LEU A 50 -6.23 12.09 2.30
C LEU A 50 -5.80 11.66 0.91
N ARG A 51 -5.11 10.53 0.79
CA ARG A 51 -4.60 10.00 -0.48
C ARG A 51 -5.00 8.55 -0.68
N ALA A 52 -5.55 8.27 -1.85
CA ALA A 52 -5.69 6.91 -2.39
C ALA A 52 -4.57 6.65 -3.41
N THR A 53 -3.93 5.49 -3.31
CA THR A 53 -2.76 5.13 -4.11
C THR A 53 -2.93 3.72 -4.69
N PRO A 54 -3.60 3.54 -5.84
CA PRO A 54 -3.53 2.27 -6.56
C PRO A 54 -2.10 2.04 -7.05
N TYR A 55 -1.57 0.83 -6.88
CA TYR A 55 -0.21 0.51 -7.30
C TYR A 55 -0.12 -0.89 -7.90
N ALA A 56 0.87 -1.06 -8.77
CA ALA A 56 1.33 -2.35 -9.26
C ALA A 56 2.86 -2.39 -9.20
N LYS A 57 3.43 -3.47 -8.68
CA LYS A 57 4.88 -3.66 -8.59
C LYS A 57 5.31 -5.08 -8.93
N TYR A 58 6.45 -5.18 -9.59
CA TYR A 58 7.04 -6.42 -10.05
C TYR A 58 8.42 -6.61 -9.42
N PHE A 59 8.65 -7.80 -8.86
CA PHE A 59 9.91 -8.14 -8.23
C PHE A 59 10.91 -8.62 -9.28
N ILE A 60 11.87 -7.77 -9.61
CA ILE A 60 12.89 -8.05 -10.65
C ILE A 60 14.05 -8.88 -10.11
N ARG A 61 14.34 -8.77 -8.82
CA ARG A 61 15.42 -9.49 -8.15
C ARG A 61 15.10 -9.61 -6.67
N LYS A 62 15.82 -10.47 -5.94
CA LYS A 62 15.63 -10.70 -4.51
C LYS A 62 15.68 -9.38 -3.72
N GLY A 63 14.49 -8.89 -3.37
CA GLY A 63 14.29 -7.67 -2.59
C GLY A 63 14.24 -6.38 -3.38
N TRP A 64 14.40 -6.43 -4.70
CA TRP A 64 14.22 -5.28 -5.57
C TRP A 64 12.89 -5.42 -6.32
N ALA A 65 12.09 -4.38 -6.24
CA ALA A 65 10.87 -4.23 -7.03
C ALA A 65 10.89 -2.92 -7.79
N ILE A 66 10.30 -2.94 -8.98
CA ILE A 66 9.93 -1.73 -9.72
C ILE A 66 8.42 -1.69 -9.81
N GLY A 67 7.84 -0.51 -9.87
CA GLY A 67 6.40 -0.37 -9.91
C GLY A 67 5.93 0.97 -10.43
N ALA A 68 4.62 1.04 -10.62
CA ALA A 68 3.89 2.24 -10.93
C ALA A 68 2.80 2.43 -9.89
N GLU A 69 2.53 3.68 -9.53
CA GLU A 69 1.39 4.03 -8.68
C GLU A 69 0.67 5.26 -9.22
N GLY A 70 -0.66 5.24 -9.09
CA GLY A 70 -1.49 6.42 -9.20
C GLY A 70 -1.63 7.09 -7.84
N ARG A 71 -1.92 8.38 -7.82
CA ARG A 71 -2.15 9.17 -6.62
C ARG A 71 -3.37 10.04 -6.82
N TYR A 72 -4.34 9.90 -5.93
CA TYR A 72 -5.47 10.80 -5.83
C TYR A 72 -5.46 11.41 -4.43
N ASN A 73 -5.27 12.73 -4.32
CA ASN A 73 -5.32 13.43 -3.03
C ASN A 73 -6.54 14.33 -2.96
N TYR A 74 -7.23 14.25 -1.84
CA TYR A 74 -8.19 15.25 -1.38
C TYR A 74 -7.49 16.15 -0.37
N ASN A 75 -7.21 17.40 -0.74
CA ASN A 75 -6.46 18.33 0.12
C ASN A 75 -7.41 19.33 0.79
N GLY A 76 -7.40 19.36 2.12
CA GLY A 76 -7.87 20.46 2.95
C GLY A 76 -9.32 20.94 2.76
N PRO A 77 -9.71 22.00 3.49
CA PRO A 77 -11.08 22.55 3.44
C PRO A 77 -11.45 23.16 2.08
N ASP A 78 -10.45 23.60 1.32
CA ASP A 78 -10.63 24.26 0.02
C ASP A 78 -10.92 23.25 -1.12
N GLY A 79 -10.87 21.94 -0.83
CA GLY A 79 -11.28 20.88 -1.75
C GLY A 79 -10.38 20.71 -2.96
N ASN A 80 -9.16 21.25 -2.93
CA ASN A 80 -8.25 21.18 -4.07
C ASN A 80 -7.77 19.74 -4.26
N GLN A 81 -7.92 19.20 -5.47
CA GLN A 81 -7.61 17.81 -5.78
C GLN A 81 -6.27 17.70 -6.48
N TYR A 82 -5.51 16.66 -6.15
CA TYR A 82 -4.31 16.28 -6.91
C TYR A 82 -4.52 14.91 -7.52
N VAL A 83 -4.28 14.80 -8.82
CA VAL A 83 -4.24 13.53 -9.55
C VAL A 83 -2.87 13.41 -10.18
N GLY A 84 -2.17 12.33 -9.90
CA GLY A 84 -0.88 12.08 -10.52
C GLY A 84 -0.57 10.60 -10.67
N ALA A 85 0.48 10.32 -11.41
CA ALA A 85 1.02 8.98 -11.55
C ALA A 85 2.54 9.03 -11.49
N GLY A 86 3.16 7.91 -11.14
CA GLY A 86 4.60 7.84 -11.06
C GLY A 86 5.15 6.44 -11.13
N LEU A 87 6.45 6.38 -11.32
CA LEU A 87 7.24 5.15 -11.29
C LEU A 87 8.09 5.16 -10.04
N PHE A 88 8.27 3.99 -9.45
CA PHE A 88 9.08 3.81 -8.26
C PHE A 88 9.92 2.55 -8.34
N THR A 89 11.03 2.57 -7.59
CA THR A 89 11.82 1.41 -7.23
C THR A 89 11.78 1.24 -5.72
N GLN A 90 11.75 -0.01 -5.26
CA GLN A 90 11.65 -0.37 -3.86
C GLN A 90 12.70 -1.41 -3.52
N TYR A 91 13.46 -1.19 -2.45
CA TYR A 91 14.41 -2.16 -1.92
C TYR A 91 14.01 -2.62 -0.52
N HIS A 92 13.77 -3.92 -0.38
CA HIS A 92 13.40 -4.60 0.86
C HIS A 92 14.66 -5.08 1.59
N PHE A 93 15.13 -4.30 2.55
CA PHE A 93 16.37 -4.58 3.28
C PHE A 93 16.16 -5.48 4.52
N LEU A 94 14.96 -5.48 5.12
CA LEU A 94 14.59 -6.42 6.18
C LEU A 94 13.36 -7.21 5.75
N ARG A 95 13.42 -8.54 5.87
CA ARG A 95 12.41 -9.46 5.33
C ARG A 95 12.30 -10.70 6.21
N THR A 96 11.08 -11.03 6.61
CA THR A 96 10.70 -12.30 7.24
C THR A 96 9.60 -12.95 6.40
N SER A 97 9.06 -14.08 6.86
CA SER A 97 7.91 -14.72 6.21
C SER A 97 6.65 -13.86 6.20
N THR A 98 6.49 -12.94 7.16
CA THR A 98 5.26 -12.16 7.38
C THR A 98 5.46 -10.65 7.34
N PHE A 99 6.69 -10.17 7.47
CA PHE A 99 7.01 -8.75 7.60
C PHE A 99 8.12 -8.34 6.65
N SER A 100 8.06 -7.12 6.14
CA SER A 100 9.18 -6.53 5.44
C SER A 100 9.26 -5.03 5.67
N LEU A 101 10.49 -4.55 5.83
CA LEU A 101 10.84 -3.14 5.81
C LEU A 101 11.57 -2.81 4.52
N PHE A 102 11.25 -1.65 3.95
CA PHE A 102 11.73 -1.25 2.64
C PHE A 102 11.97 0.26 2.56
N GLY A 103 12.86 0.64 1.65
CA GLY A 103 13.00 2.00 1.16
C GLY A 103 12.41 2.09 -0.25
N GLN A 104 11.79 3.21 -0.57
CA GLN A 104 11.23 3.49 -1.89
C GLN A 104 11.76 4.82 -2.41
N ALA A 105 12.16 4.84 -3.67
CA ALA A 105 12.49 6.04 -4.41
C ALA A 105 11.67 6.06 -5.70
N GLY A 106 11.14 7.21 -6.08
CA GLY A 106 10.29 7.31 -7.25
C GLY A 106 10.09 8.74 -7.71
N TYR A 107 9.60 8.86 -8.94
CA TYR A 107 9.25 10.14 -9.55
C TYR A 107 7.76 10.15 -9.87
N TYR A 108 7.13 11.29 -9.64
CA TYR A 108 5.68 11.49 -9.77
C TYR A 108 5.40 12.74 -10.56
N TYR A 109 4.39 12.67 -11.43
CA TYR A 109 3.89 13.79 -12.21
C TYR A 109 2.39 13.93 -12.00
N GLY A 110 1.91 15.17 -11.89
CA GLY A 110 0.52 15.54 -11.63
C GLY A 110 0.38 17.01 -11.25
#